data_AF-A0A8V0XYQ0-F1
#
_entry.id   AF-A0A8V0XYQ0-F1
#
_cell.length_a   1.000
_cell.length_b   1.000
_cell.length_c   1.000
_cell.angle_alpha   90.00
_cell.angle_beta   90.00
_cell.angle_gamma   90.00
#
_symmetry.space_group_name_H-M   'P 1'
#
loop_
_entity.id
_entity.type
_entity.pdbx_description
1 polymer ?
#
loop_
_entity_poly.entity_id
_entity_poly.type
_entity_poly.pdbx_seq_one_letter_code
_entity_poly.pdbx_strand_id
1 'polypeptide(L)'
;MPKEKYDPPDPRRIYTIMSAEEVANGKKSHWAELEISGRVRSLSTSLWSLTHLTALHLNDNNLTRIPPDIAKLHNLVYLDLSSNKLRSLPAELGNMVSLRELLLNNNLLRVLPYELGRLFQLQTLGLKGNPLSQDILSLYQDPDGTRKLLNYMLDNLAVHPEQLPPRPWITLKERDQILPSGKAVVLFPVFKQRCAEELFFGFSFKVVF
;
A
#
# COMPACT_ATOMS: atom_id res chain seq x y z
N MET A 1 -30.63 10.89 36.24
CA MET A 1 -29.50 10.65 35.32
C MET A 1 -29.48 9.15 35.00
N PRO A 2 -29.57 8.72 33.73
CA PRO A 2 -29.59 7.30 33.41
C PRO A 2 -28.21 6.70 33.67
N LYS A 3 -28.18 5.56 34.38
CA LYS A 3 -26.98 4.74 34.54
C LYS A 3 -26.72 4.05 33.20
N GLU A 4 -25.70 4.49 32.47
CA GLU A 4 -25.20 3.73 31.31
C GLU A 4 -24.76 2.35 31.81
N LYS A 5 -25.43 1.32 31.29
CA LYS A 5 -25.07 -0.08 31.54
C LYS A 5 -23.71 -0.31 30.87
N TYR A 6 -22.71 -0.61 31.69
CA TYR A 6 -21.44 -1.13 31.24
C TYR A 6 -21.67 -2.55 30.71
N ASP A 7 -21.66 -2.71 29.38
CA ASP A 7 -21.57 -4.03 28.76
C ASP A 7 -20.11 -4.49 28.87
N PRO A 8 -19.83 -5.62 29.55
CA PRO A 8 -18.46 -6.13 29.65
C PRO A 8 -17.93 -6.53 28.26
N PRO A 9 -16.65 -6.28 27.98
CA PRO A 9 -16.04 -6.68 26.71
C PRO A 9 -16.13 -8.20 26.52
N ASP A 10 -16.34 -8.61 25.27
CA ASP A 10 -16.47 -10.01 24.84
C ASP A 10 -15.37 -10.89 25.51
N PRO A 11 -15.74 -11.96 26.24
CA PRO A 11 -14.79 -12.86 26.90
C PRO A 11 -13.83 -13.57 25.94
N ARG A 12 -14.01 -13.44 24.62
CA ARG A 12 -13.10 -13.97 23.59
C ARG A 12 -11.94 -13.04 23.22
N ARG A 13 -11.94 -11.76 23.64
CA ARG A 13 -10.82 -10.83 23.45
C ARG A 13 -9.94 -10.78 24.69
N ILE A 14 -9.18 -11.86 24.89
CA ILE A 14 -8.12 -11.91 25.90
C ILE A 14 -6.89 -11.20 25.32
N TYR A 15 -6.70 -9.93 25.65
CA TYR A 15 -5.43 -9.26 25.37
C TYR A 15 -4.40 -9.75 26.39
N THR A 16 -3.68 -10.82 26.07
CA THR A 16 -2.50 -11.21 26.85
C THR A 16 -1.39 -10.20 26.55
N ILE A 17 -1.35 -9.13 27.34
CA ILE A 17 -0.22 -8.21 27.40
C ILE A 17 0.97 -9.00 27.95
N MET A 18 2.09 -9.08 27.23
CA MET A 18 3.30 -9.73 27.75
C MET A 18 3.70 -9.04 29.04
N SER A 19 4.02 -9.85 30.04
CA SER A 19 4.61 -9.34 31.28
C SER A 19 6.01 -8.77 31.00
N ALA A 20 6.44 -7.81 31.82
CA ALA A 20 7.78 -7.23 31.71
C ALA A 20 8.90 -8.29 31.82
N GLU A 21 8.62 -9.38 32.54
CA GLU A 21 9.51 -10.53 32.73
C GLU A 21 9.66 -11.37 31.45
N GLU A 22 8.61 -11.51 30.64
CA GLU A 22 8.67 -12.23 29.37
C GLU A 22 9.46 -11.44 28.32
N VAL A 23 9.32 -10.11 28.32
CA VAL A 23 10.13 -9.22 27.50
C VAL A 23 11.60 -9.30 27.90
N ALA A 24 11.90 -9.31 29.20
CA ALA A 24 13.27 -9.45 29.72
C ALA A 24 13.91 -10.82 29.38
N ASN A 25 13.10 -11.87 29.26
CA ASN A 25 13.53 -13.22 28.85
C ASN A 25 13.66 -13.40 27.34
N GLY A 26 13.56 -12.33 26.54
CA GLY A 26 13.75 -12.37 25.09
C GLY A 26 12.63 -13.06 24.31
N LYS A 27 11.45 -13.30 24.94
CA LYS A 27 10.28 -13.76 24.20
C LYS A 27 9.81 -12.64 23.28
N LYS A 28 9.71 -12.95 21.99
CA LYS A 28 9.15 -12.02 21.00
C LYS A 28 7.64 -12.16 20.97
N SER A 29 6.99 -11.02 20.81
CA SER A 29 5.56 -10.89 20.62
C SER A 29 5.09 -11.50 19.31
N HIS A 30 4.30 -12.58 19.42
CA HIS A 30 3.66 -13.29 18.32
C HIS A 30 2.19 -12.87 18.11
N TRP A 31 1.79 -11.69 18.59
CA TRP A 31 0.44 -11.22 18.35
C TRP A 31 0.24 -11.01 16.84
N ALA A 32 -0.67 -11.78 16.26
CA ALA A 32 -1.10 -11.59 14.88
C ALA A 32 -2.01 -10.36 14.76
N GLU A 33 -2.77 -10.06 15.80
CA GLU A 33 -3.73 -8.95 15.83
C GLU A 33 -3.46 -8.05 17.02
N LEU A 34 -3.55 -6.73 16.79
CA LEU A 34 -3.39 -5.74 17.84
C LEU A 34 -4.45 -4.65 17.71
N GLU A 35 -5.07 -4.32 18.83
CA GLU A 35 -6.01 -3.21 18.92
C GLU A 35 -5.53 -2.21 19.95
N ILE A 36 -5.56 -0.94 19.57
CA ILE A 36 -5.23 0.17 20.45
C ILE A 36 -6.39 1.12 20.42
N SER A 37 -7.02 1.33 21.58
CA SER A 37 -8.13 2.25 21.77
C SER A 37 -7.88 3.16 22.98
N GLY A 38 -8.68 4.21 23.14
CA GLY A 38 -8.57 5.12 24.29
C GLY A 38 -8.11 6.54 23.96
N ARG A 39 -8.48 7.08 22.79
CA ARG A 39 -8.19 8.48 22.37
C ARG A 39 -6.69 8.77 22.26
N VAL A 40 -5.93 7.78 21.81
CA VAL A 40 -4.48 7.87 21.64
C VAL A 40 -4.14 8.96 20.62
N ARG A 41 -3.17 9.83 20.93
CA ARG A 41 -2.73 10.93 20.05
C ARG A 41 -1.46 10.60 19.26
N SER A 42 -0.65 9.67 19.78
CA SER A 42 0.63 9.26 19.22
C SER A 42 0.92 7.80 19.56
N LEU A 43 1.52 7.08 18.63
CA LEU A 43 1.92 5.68 18.80
C LEU A 43 3.44 5.62 19.07
N SER A 44 3.86 4.68 19.91
CA SER A 44 5.29 4.42 20.16
C SER A 44 5.96 3.83 18.93
N THR A 45 7.24 4.15 18.71
CA THR A 45 8.03 3.63 17.57
C THR A 45 8.23 2.12 17.64
N SER A 46 8.17 1.53 18.84
CA SER A 46 8.26 0.08 19.05
C SER A 46 7.11 -0.68 18.36
N LEU A 47 5.95 -0.04 18.16
CA LEU A 47 4.82 -0.66 17.45
C LEU A 47 5.22 -1.13 16.05
N TRP A 48 6.07 -0.36 15.37
CA TRP A 48 6.49 -0.60 13.99
C TRP A 48 7.53 -1.73 13.86
N SER A 49 8.08 -2.21 14.98
CA SER A 49 8.96 -3.39 14.99
C SER A 49 8.21 -4.73 15.06
N LEU A 50 6.88 -4.70 15.22
CA LEU A 50 6.05 -5.90 15.29
C LEU A 50 5.71 -6.44 13.90
N THR A 51 6.73 -6.87 13.15
CA THR A 51 6.61 -7.32 11.75
C THR A 51 5.74 -8.57 11.56
N HIS A 52 5.38 -9.28 12.64
CA HIS A 52 4.49 -10.43 12.62
C HIS A 52 3.00 -10.07 12.64
N LEU A 53 2.64 -8.79 12.81
CA LEU A 53 1.25 -8.36 12.80
C LEU A 53 0.60 -8.56 11.43
N THR A 54 -0.59 -9.16 11.43
CA THR A 54 -1.47 -9.33 10.29
C THR A 54 -2.69 -8.40 10.35
N ALA A 55 -3.15 -8.02 11.55
CA ALA A 55 -4.23 -7.05 11.73
C ALA A 55 -3.90 -5.97 12.76
N LEU A 56 -4.18 -4.72 12.43
CA LEU A 56 -3.96 -3.58 13.31
C LEU A 56 -5.21 -2.69 13.35
N HIS A 57 -5.85 -2.64 14.52
CA HIS A 57 -7.02 -1.83 14.80
C HIS A 57 -6.62 -0.59 15.60
N LEU A 58 -6.75 0.58 14.98
CA LEU A 58 -6.45 1.90 15.55
C LEU A 58 -7.66 2.84 15.45
N ASN A 59 -8.86 2.29 15.25
CA ASN A 59 -10.09 3.05 15.14
C ASN A 59 -10.42 3.84 16.42
N ASP A 60 -11.19 4.91 16.28
CA ASP A 60 -11.69 5.73 17.39
C ASP A 60 -10.58 6.30 18.30
N ASN A 61 -9.51 6.77 17.68
CA ASN A 61 -8.42 7.45 18.35
C ASN A 61 -8.31 8.92 17.91
N ASN A 62 -7.32 9.63 18.46
CA ASN A 62 -7.04 11.03 18.14
C ASN A 62 -5.75 11.16 17.33
N LEU A 63 -5.40 10.16 16.51
CA LEU A 63 -4.19 10.17 15.71
C LEU A 63 -4.29 11.27 14.65
N THR A 64 -3.25 12.11 14.58
CA THR A 64 -3.17 13.23 13.63
C THR A 64 -2.30 12.94 12.42
N ARG A 65 -1.36 11.99 12.59
CA ARG A 65 -0.43 11.52 11.57
C ARG A 65 -0.05 10.06 11.85
N ILE A 66 0.33 9.36 10.80
CA ILE A 66 0.96 8.05 10.87
C ILE A 66 2.38 8.19 10.32
N PRO A 67 3.42 7.70 11.03
CA PRO A 67 4.79 7.77 10.54
C PRO A 67 5.01 6.83 9.35
N PRO A 68 5.99 7.12 8.48
CA PRO A 68 6.33 6.25 7.34
C PRO A 68 6.79 4.84 7.77
N ASP A 69 7.25 4.70 9.02
CA ASP A 69 7.62 3.42 9.63
C ASP A 69 6.50 2.38 9.63
N ILE A 70 5.23 2.76 9.45
CA ILE A 70 4.12 1.80 9.30
C ILE A 70 4.38 0.79 8.17
N ALA A 71 5.12 1.19 7.14
CA ALA A 71 5.49 0.35 6.01
C ALA A 71 6.38 -0.86 6.39
N LYS A 72 7.00 -0.85 7.59
CA LYS A 72 7.76 -1.99 8.11
C LYS A 72 6.88 -3.20 8.40
N LEU A 73 5.57 -2.98 8.62
CA LEU A 73 4.57 -4.02 8.86
C LEU A 73 4.14 -4.70 7.54
N HIS A 74 5.09 -5.32 6.83
CA HIS A 74 4.89 -5.90 5.49
C HIS A 74 3.91 -7.10 5.46
N ASN A 75 3.66 -7.75 6.59
CA ASN A 75 2.71 -8.86 6.72
C ASN A 75 1.29 -8.40 7.07
N LEU A 76 1.06 -7.09 7.21
CA LEU A 76 -0.24 -6.58 7.58
C LEU A 76 -1.23 -6.76 6.42
N VAL A 77 -2.34 -7.42 6.73
CA VAL A 77 -3.46 -7.69 5.82
C VAL A 77 -4.61 -6.73 6.07
N TYR A 78 -4.83 -6.35 7.34
CA TYR A 78 -5.92 -5.49 7.76
C TYR A 78 -5.41 -4.28 8.56
N LEU A 79 -5.79 -3.08 8.15
CA LEU A 79 -5.49 -1.83 8.84
C LEU A 79 -6.73 -0.96 8.98
N ASP A 80 -7.17 -0.76 10.22
CA ASP A 80 -8.26 0.17 10.52
C ASP A 80 -7.75 1.42 11.23
N LEU A 81 -7.88 2.55 10.54
CA LEU A 81 -7.54 3.90 11.00
C LEU A 81 -8.78 4.80 11.03
N SER A 82 -9.98 4.22 10.99
CA SER A 82 -11.23 4.97 10.97
C SER A 82 -11.44 5.83 12.21
N SER A 83 -12.25 6.88 12.09
CA SER A 83 -12.60 7.78 13.20
C SER A 83 -11.37 8.37 13.91
N ASN A 84 -10.39 8.82 13.13
CA ASN A 84 -9.20 9.53 13.61
C ASN A 84 -9.19 10.98 13.10
N LYS A 85 -8.07 11.68 13.30
CA LYS A 85 -7.87 13.08 12.86
C LYS A 85 -6.76 13.19 11.82
N LEU A 86 -6.55 12.14 11.02
CA LEU A 86 -5.49 12.07 10.02
C LEU A 86 -5.75 13.10 8.92
N ARG A 87 -4.73 13.90 8.60
CA ARG A 87 -4.80 14.92 7.53
C ARG A 87 -4.14 14.47 6.23
N SER A 88 -3.19 13.55 6.34
CA SER A 88 -2.45 12.95 5.23
C SER A 88 -2.01 11.53 5.60
N LEU A 89 -1.60 10.77 4.59
CA LEU A 89 -1.01 9.45 4.73
C LEU A 89 0.42 9.48 4.19
N PRO A 90 1.34 8.68 4.77
CA PRO A 90 2.69 8.52 4.23
C PRO A 90 2.65 7.79 2.87
N ALA A 91 3.55 8.17 1.96
CA ALA A 91 3.70 7.52 0.64
C ALA A 91 4.13 6.05 0.78
N GLU A 92 4.89 5.75 1.83
CA GLU A 92 5.42 4.44 2.16
C GLU A 92 4.32 3.41 2.46
N LEU A 93 3.09 3.86 2.75
CA LEU A 93 1.92 2.98 2.88
C LEU A 93 1.71 2.14 1.60
N GLY A 94 2.10 2.65 0.43
CA GLY A 94 2.09 1.92 -0.83
C GLY A 94 3.02 0.71 -0.91
N ASN A 95 3.98 0.56 0.02
CA ASN A 95 4.90 -0.58 0.05
C ASN A 95 4.31 -1.80 0.80
N MET A 96 3.15 -1.67 1.43
CA MET A 96 2.51 -2.74 2.20
C MET A 96 1.71 -3.69 1.29
N VAL A 97 2.40 -4.41 0.41
CA VAL A 97 1.82 -5.22 -0.67
C VAL A 97 0.84 -6.32 -0.23
N SER A 98 0.91 -6.75 1.04
CA SER A 98 0.02 -7.77 1.63
C SER A 98 -1.33 -7.21 2.09
N LEU A 99 -1.50 -5.88 2.09
CA LEU A 99 -2.68 -5.23 2.63
C LEU A 99 -3.90 -5.49 1.73
N ARG A 100 -4.97 -6.01 2.32
CA ARG A 100 -6.24 -6.32 1.66
C ARG A 100 -7.35 -5.37 2.06
N GLU A 101 -7.31 -4.88 3.29
CA GLU A 101 -8.32 -3.99 3.83
C GLU A 101 -7.67 -2.78 4.50
N LEU A 102 -8.04 -1.59 4.02
CA LEU A 102 -7.59 -0.30 4.54
C LEU A 102 -8.80 0.57 4.83
N LEU A 103 -9.12 0.76 6.11
CA LEU A 103 -10.23 1.59 6.53
C LEU A 103 -9.73 2.94 7.03
N LEU A 104 -10.13 4.01 6.35
CA LEU A 104 -9.74 5.39 6.64
C LEU A 104 -10.96 6.29 6.86
N ASN A 105 -12.13 5.69 7.09
CA ASN A 105 -13.39 6.42 7.20
C ASN A 105 -13.33 7.47 8.32
N ASN A 106 -14.06 8.58 8.18
CA ASN A 106 -14.18 9.65 9.17
C ASN A 106 -12.82 10.20 9.63
N ASN A 107 -11.97 10.59 8.68
CA ASN A 107 -10.73 11.32 8.93
C ASN A 107 -10.80 12.71 8.27
N LEU A 108 -9.68 13.43 8.27
CA LEU A 108 -9.56 14.77 7.68
C LEU A 108 -8.68 14.75 6.41
N LEU A 109 -8.66 13.63 5.69
CA LEU A 109 -7.85 13.45 4.50
C LEU A 109 -8.40 14.32 3.36
N ARG A 110 -7.56 15.21 2.84
CA ARG A 110 -7.87 16.04 1.66
C ARG A 110 -7.27 15.47 0.37
N VAL A 111 -6.13 14.82 0.50
CA VAL A 111 -5.39 14.19 -0.59
C VAL A 111 -4.95 12.80 -0.16
N LEU A 112 -4.83 11.91 -1.13
CA LEU A 112 -4.32 10.55 -0.95
C LEU A 112 -3.00 10.45 -1.73
N PRO A 113 -1.95 9.81 -1.18
CA PRO A 113 -0.70 9.59 -1.91
C PRO A 113 -0.93 8.64 -3.10
N TYR A 114 -0.35 8.97 -4.26
CA TYR A 114 -0.48 8.16 -5.47
C TYR A 114 0.13 6.76 -5.29
N GLU A 115 1.07 6.61 -4.35
CA GLU A 115 1.70 5.35 -4.01
C GLU A 115 0.72 4.30 -3.51
N LEU A 116 -0.47 4.68 -3.01
CA LEU A 116 -1.54 3.72 -2.69
C LEU A 116 -1.91 2.85 -3.89
N GLY A 117 -1.75 3.36 -5.12
CA GLY A 117 -1.96 2.57 -6.34
C GLY A 117 -1.07 1.32 -6.47
N ARG A 118 0.01 1.21 -5.68
CA ARG A 118 0.87 0.00 -5.60
C ARG A 118 0.26 -1.14 -4.78
N LEU A 119 -0.83 -0.89 -4.06
CA LEU A 119 -1.50 -1.90 -3.24
C LEU A 119 -2.39 -2.82 -4.08
N PHE A 120 -1.78 -3.67 -4.91
CA PHE A 120 -2.49 -4.54 -5.86
C PHE A 120 -3.42 -5.58 -5.21
N GLN A 121 -3.16 -5.93 -3.94
CA GLN A 121 -3.98 -6.88 -3.19
C GLN A 121 -5.15 -6.22 -2.44
N LEU A 122 -5.24 -4.89 -2.46
CA LEU A 122 -6.27 -4.15 -1.72
C LEU A 122 -7.65 -4.39 -2.35
N GLN A 123 -8.54 -4.98 -1.55
CA GLN A 123 -9.91 -5.31 -1.93
C GLN A 123 -10.87 -4.25 -1.41
N THR A 124 -10.65 -3.80 -0.18
CA THR A 124 -11.52 -2.86 0.52
C THR A 124 -10.72 -1.63 0.92
N LEU A 125 -11.11 -0.47 0.37
CA LEU A 125 -10.61 0.83 0.78
C LEU A 125 -11.80 1.63 1.31
N GLY A 126 -11.75 2.07 2.57
CA GLY A 126 -12.80 2.88 3.19
C GLY A 126 -12.40 4.36 3.25
N LEU A 127 -13.06 5.23 2.48
CA LEU A 127 -12.75 6.67 2.44
C LEU A 127 -13.89 7.59 2.88
N LYS A 128 -15.04 7.02 3.27
CA LYS A 128 -16.24 7.79 3.58
C LYS A 128 -16.00 8.76 4.73
N GLY A 129 -16.57 9.96 4.64
CA GLY A 129 -16.45 10.97 5.71
C GLY A 129 -15.10 11.69 5.74
N ASN A 130 -14.31 11.61 4.67
CA ASN A 130 -13.13 12.45 4.46
C ASN A 130 -13.44 13.63 3.52
N PRO A 131 -12.85 14.82 3.75
CA PRO A 131 -12.98 15.98 2.87
C PRO A 131 -12.09 15.86 1.61
N LEU A 132 -12.22 14.76 0.87
CA LEU A 132 -11.48 14.52 -0.38
C LEU A 132 -12.04 15.36 -1.53
N SER A 133 -11.20 15.63 -2.53
CA SER A 133 -11.63 16.29 -3.77
C SER A 133 -12.75 15.53 -4.47
N GLN A 134 -13.65 16.27 -5.12
CA GLN A 134 -14.82 15.70 -5.80
C GLN A 134 -14.44 14.65 -6.86
N ASP A 135 -13.33 14.83 -7.55
CA ASP A 135 -12.85 13.90 -8.58
C ASP A 135 -12.48 12.52 -8.01
N ILE A 136 -11.88 12.50 -6.82
CA ILE A 136 -11.54 11.25 -6.12
C ILE A 136 -12.82 10.58 -5.60
N LEU A 137 -13.75 11.39 -5.07
CA LEU A 137 -15.02 10.89 -4.56
C LEU A 137 -15.89 10.30 -5.67
N SER A 138 -15.94 10.93 -6.85
CA SER A 138 -16.71 10.41 -7.99
C SER A 138 -16.16 9.08 -8.48
N LEU A 139 -14.84 8.95 -8.62
CA LEU A 139 -14.18 7.67 -8.97
C LEU A 139 -14.45 6.58 -7.94
N TYR A 140 -14.48 6.94 -6.65
CA TYR A 140 -14.70 5.99 -5.55
C TYR A 140 -16.17 5.54 -5.43
N GLN A 141 -17.13 6.35 -5.86
CA GLN A 141 -18.56 6.03 -5.80
C GLN A 141 -19.03 5.02 -6.86
N ASP A 142 -18.22 4.79 -7.90
CA ASP A 142 -18.52 3.81 -8.94
C ASP A 142 -18.52 2.36 -8.42
N PRO A 143 -19.19 1.43 -9.12
CA PRO A 143 -18.95 0.00 -8.95
C PRO A 143 -17.46 -0.29 -9.15
N ASP A 144 -16.87 -1.08 -8.24
CA ASP A 144 -15.42 -1.30 -8.16
C ASP A 144 -14.57 -0.03 -7.95
N GLY A 145 -15.15 1.02 -7.35
CA GLY A 145 -14.51 2.32 -7.14
C GLY A 145 -13.16 2.25 -6.42
N THR A 146 -12.97 1.28 -5.52
CA THR A 146 -11.66 1.01 -4.90
C THR A 146 -10.60 0.69 -5.97
N ARG A 147 -10.88 -0.25 -6.87
CA ARG A 147 -9.94 -0.66 -7.92
C ARG A 147 -9.72 0.44 -8.95
N LYS A 148 -10.78 1.15 -9.34
CA LYS A 148 -10.68 2.29 -10.26
C LYS A 148 -9.80 3.39 -9.68
N LEU A 149 -10.00 3.71 -8.40
CA LEU A 149 -9.21 4.73 -7.72
C LEU A 149 -7.74 4.31 -7.61
N LEU A 150 -7.44 3.06 -7.25
CA LEU A 150 -6.08 2.55 -7.18
C LEU A 150 -5.39 2.57 -8.55
N ASN A 151 -6.08 2.18 -9.62
CA ASN A 151 -5.55 2.27 -10.99
C ASN A 151 -5.30 3.72 -11.40
N TYR A 152 -6.25 4.62 -11.14
CA TYR A 152 -6.07 6.05 -11.39
C TYR A 152 -4.84 6.59 -10.65
N MET A 153 -4.65 6.20 -9.39
CA MET A 153 -3.49 6.60 -8.61
C MET A 153 -2.19 6.03 -9.18
N LEU A 154 -2.19 4.77 -9.61
CA LEU A 154 -1.03 4.11 -10.21
C LEU A 154 -0.64 4.75 -11.55
N ASP A 155 -1.62 5.11 -12.39
CA ASP A 155 -1.40 5.78 -13.67
C ASP A 155 -0.84 7.21 -13.50
N ASN A 156 -1.25 7.89 -12.42
CA ASN A 156 -0.78 9.22 -12.05
C ASN A 156 0.43 9.21 -11.10
N LEU A 157 0.92 8.03 -10.72
CA LEU A 157 2.15 7.91 -9.95
C LEU A 157 3.29 8.31 -10.87
N ALA A 158 3.70 9.58 -10.77
CA ALA A 158 4.83 10.12 -11.51
C ALA A 158 6.01 9.16 -11.33
N VAL A 159 6.35 8.45 -12.41
CA VAL A 159 7.65 7.79 -12.51
C VAL A 159 8.63 8.95 -12.43
N HIS A 160 9.21 9.21 -11.26
CA HIS A 160 10.44 9.96 -11.22
C HIS A 160 11.37 9.22 -12.19
N PRO A 161 11.74 9.82 -13.34
CA PRO A 161 12.82 9.26 -14.13
C PRO A 161 14.08 9.60 -13.34
N GLU A 162 14.31 8.92 -12.21
CA GLU A 162 15.66 8.72 -11.73
C GLU A 162 16.41 8.14 -12.91
N GLN A 163 17.38 8.93 -13.38
CA GLN A 163 18.18 8.74 -14.56
C GLN A 163 18.32 7.25 -14.88
N LEU A 164 17.60 6.80 -15.91
CA LEU A 164 17.96 5.55 -16.56
C LEU A 164 19.46 5.66 -16.84
N PRO A 165 20.31 4.73 -16.32
CA PRO A 165 21.73 4.82 -16.58
C PRO A 165 21.93 4.95 -18.08
N PRO A 166 22.80 5.86 -18.56
CA PRO A 166 23.01 6.05 -19.99
C PRO A 166 23.32 4.69 -20.60
N ARG A 167 22.40 4.19 -21.43
CA ARG A 167 22.56 2.87 -22.03
C ARG A 167 23.72 3.00 -23.01
N PRO A 168 24.80 2.20 -22.86
CA PRO A 168 25.83 2.17 -23.88
C PRO A 168 25.17 1.70 -25.18
N TRP A 169 25.40 2.46 -26.25
CA TRP A 169 24.99 2.06 -27.58
C TRP A 169 25.74 0.76 -27.89
N ILE A 170 25.01 -0.34 -28.09
CA ILE A 170 25.60 -1.53 -28.70
C ILE A 170 25.67 -1.20 -30.19
N THR A 171 26.82 -0.74 -30.65
CA THR A 171 27.10 -0.64 -32.09
C THR A 171 27.06 -2.05 -32.64
N LEU A 172 25.98 -2.39 -33.36
CA LEU A 172 25.94 -3.62 -34.14
C LEU A 172 27.12 -3.56 -35.11
N LYS A 173 28.06 -4.50 -35.00
CA LYS A 173 29.12 -4.64 -36.00
C LYS A 173 28.46 -4.70 -37.36
N GLU A 174 28.93 -3.87 -38.28
CA GLU A 174 28.44 -3.81 -39.64
C GLU A 174 28.37 -5.23 -40.24
N ARG A 175 27.31 -5.45 -41.01
CA ARG A 175 27.08 -6.70 -41.74
C ARG A 175 28.33 -7.04 -42.55
N ASP A 176 28.91 -8.21 -42.33
CA ASP A 176 29.79 -8.84 -43.32
C ASP A 176 29.03 -8.92 -44.64
N GLN A 177 29.59 -8.33 -45.70
CA GLN A 177 28.98 -8.16 -47.03
C GLN A 177 28.90 -9.47 -47.83
N ILE A 178 28.47 -10.57 -47.22
CA ILE A 178 28.36 -11.85 -47.90
C ILE A 178 27.03 -12.54 -47.55
N LEU A 179 25.89 -11.95 -47.99
CA LEU A 179 24.69 -12.71 -48.38
C LEU A 179 23.65 -11.81 -49.10
N PRO A 180 22.91 -12.28 -50.12
CA PRO A 180 21.94 -11.47 -50.84
C PRO A 180 20.59 -11.41 -50.11
N SER A 181 19.93 -10.25 -50.22
CA SER A 181 18.50 -9.99 -49.97
C SER A 181 17.89 -10.54 -48.67
N GLY A 182 17.79 -9.70 -47.64
CA GLY A 182 16.96 -9.94 -46.47
C GLY A 182 16.59 -8.65 -45.76
N LYS A 183 15.28 -8.37 -45.65
CA LYS A 183 14.72 -7.21 -44.93
C LYS A 183 15.37 -7.09 -43.54
N ALA A 184 15.86 -5.90 -43.19
CA ALA A 184 16.33 -5.63 -41.84
C ALA A 184 15.13 -5.63 -40.88
N VAL A 185 15.08 -6.62 -39.99
CA VAL A 185 14.15 -6.61 -38.85
C VAL A 185 14.84 -5.83 -37.74
N VAL A 186 14.34 -4.64 -37.43
CA VAL A 186 14.76 -3.91 -36.23
C VAL A 186 14.02 -4.52 -35.05
N LEU A 187 14.71 -5.34 -34.25
CA LEU A 187 14.20 -5.85 -32.99
C LEU A 187 14.42 -4.80 -31.91
N PHE A 188 13.35 -4.12 -31.50
CA PHE A 188 13.36 -3.39 -30.24
C PHE A 188 13.10 -4.38 -29.10
N PRO A 189 13.98 -4.52 -28.10
CA PRO A 189 13.58 -5.11 -26.85
C PRO A 189 12.61 -4.15 -26.16
N VAL A 190 11.31 -4.38 -26.31
CA VAL A 190 10.30 -3.77 -25.44
C VAL A 190 10.43 -4.45 -24.09
N PHE A 191 11.35 -3.96 -23.25
CA PHE A 191 11.40 -4.36 -21.85
C PHE A 191 10.27 -3.61 -21.14
N LYS A 192 9.08 -4.21 -21.12
CA LYS A 192 8.01 -3.80 -20.23
C LYS A 192 8.52 -4.09 -18.82
N GLN A 193 8.88 -3.05 -18.09
CA GLN A 193 9.36 -3.15 -16.71
C GLN A 193 8.18 -3.57 -15.83
N ARG A 194 7.87 -4.86 -15.86
CA ARG A 194 6.96 -5.52 -14.95
C ARG A 194 7.83 -6.03 -13.80
N CYS A 195 7.46 -5.66 -12.58
CA CYS A 195 8.01 -6.28 -11.38
C CYS A 195 7.92 -7.81 -11.52
N ALA A 196 8.92 -8.45 -10.92
CA ALA A 196 9.44 -9.76 -11.23
C ALA A 196 8.44 -10.94 -11.15
N GLU A 197 8.87 -12.01 -11.82
CA GLU A 197 8.43 -13.39 -11.72
C GLU A 197 7.14 -13.80 -12.47
N GLU A 198 7.36 -14.75 -13.37
CA GLU A 198 6.42 -15.63 -14.08
C GLU A 198 5.72 -15.12 -15.36
N LEU A 199 6.16 -15.79 -16.44
CA LEU A 199 5.64 -15.97 -17.79
C LEU A 199 4.23 -15.46 -18.09
N PHE A 200 4.10 -14.63 -19.13
CA PHE A 200 3.41 -15.00 -20.38
C PHE A 200 3.68 -13.90 -21.43
N PHE A 201 4.38 -14.27 -22.50
CA PHE A 201 4.74 -13.40 -23.61
C PHE A 201 3.52 -13.14 -24.50
N GLY A 202 3.10 -11.88 -24.60
CA GLY A 202 2.20 -11.39 -25.65
C GLY A 202 2.93 -10.32 -26.45
N PHE A 203 3.51 -10.68 -27.59
CA PHE A 203 4.11 -9.72 -28.51
C PHE A 203 3.00 -9.09 -29.37
N SER A 204 2.86 -7.76 -29.30
CA SER A 204 2.05 -7.01 -30.27
C SER A 204 3.01 -6.25 -31.18
N PHE A 205 2.97 -6.57 -32.48
CA PHE A 205 3.82 -5.96 -33.50
C PHE A 205 3.06 -4.81 -34.15
N LYS A 206 3.68 -3.63 -34.22
CA LYS A 206 3.24 -2.55 -35.10
C LYS A 206 4.28 -2.41 -36.21
N VAL A 207 3.94 -2.86 -37.40
CA VAL A 207 4.74 -2.65 -38.61
C VAL A 207 4.46 -1.22 -39.07
N VAL A 208 5.51 -0.40 -39.16
CA VAL A 208 5.47 0.89 -39.86
C VAL A 208 6.26 0.70 -41.14
N PHE A 209 5.61 0.97 -42.29
CA PHE A 209 6.24 0.93 -43.61
C PHE A 209 7.13 2.14 -43.83
#